data_AF-A0A970J1N6-F1
#
_entry.id   AF-A0A970J1N6-F1
#
_cell.length_a   1.000
_cell.length_b   1.000
_cell.length_c   1.000
_cell.angle_alpha   90.00
_cell.angle_beta   90.00
_cell.angle_gamma   90.00
#
_symmetry.space_group_name_H-M   'P 1'
#
loop_
_entity.id
_entity.type
_entity.pdbx_description
1 polymer ?
#
loop_
_entity_poly.entity_id
_entity_poly.type
_entity_poly.pdbx_seq_one_letter_code
_entity_poly.pdbx_strand_id
1 'polypeptide(L)'
;HRLGLHRPLARLATVLPVHLTIVDAICGDLTFEEGGNPAPMGRLLAGTDPVLLDSYAASLLGLAVEEVTYLELAAKLGVGTTDLTRAVVHEVNPEGKQAGCFQLTGRAKQLARYVEERDACSACYGSLLHALHRMAGDGELEALRRRNQKIKIGQGFRGQKSSGVGIGTCTRGMDEALLGCPPTAWAIRNFLRRVLAVQREA
;
A
#
# COMPACT_ATOMS: atom_id res chain seq x y z
N HIS A 1 24.16 -6.97 -18.68
CA HIS A 1 23.11 -6.24 -19.42
C HIS A 1 22.36 -7.05 -20.49
N ARG A 2 22.98 -7.98 -21.24
CA ARG A 2 22.35 -8.68 -22.39
C ARG A 2 21.05 -9.46 -22.09
N LEU A 3 20.81 -9.89 -20.86
CA LEU A 3 19.63 -10.68 -20.45
C LEU A 3 18.58 -9.88 -19.66
N GLY A 4 18.81 -8.58 -19.43
CA GLY A 4 18.06 -7.81 -18.44
C GLY A 4 18.29 -8.31 -17.01
N LEU A 5 17.53 -7.78 -16.04
CA LEU A 5 17.63 -8.14 -14.63
C LEU A 5 16.65 -9.25 -14.23
N HIS A 6 15.40 -9.20 -14.72
CA HIS A 6 14.32 -10.08 -14.25
C HIS A 6 14.53 -11.56 -14.54
N ARG A 7 15.01 -11.93 -15.75
CA ARG A 7 15.21 -13.34 -16.12
C ARG A 7 16.33 -14.03 -15.31
N PRO A 8 17.53 -13.43 -15.16
CA PRO A 8 18.56 -13.98 -14.28
C PRO A 8 18.09 -14.13 -12.83
N LEU A 9 17.40 -13.13 -12.28
CA LEU A 9 16.85 -13.20 -10.92
C LEU A 9 15.88 -14.39 -10.76
N ALA A 10 14.92 -14.52 -11.68
CA ALA A 10 13.90 -15.58 -11.62
C ALA A 10 14.53 -16.97 -11.66
N ARG A 11 15.57 -17.15 -12.48
CA ARG A 11 16.32 -18.41 -12.55
C ARG A 11 17.18 -18.64 -11.32
N LEU A 12 17.82 -17.60 -10.79
CA LEU A 12 18.65 -17.72 -9.58
C LEU A 12 17.82 -18.27 -8.42
N ALA A 13 16.58 -17.78 -8.26
CA ALA A 13 15.67 -18.25 -7.21
C ALA A 13 15.27 -19.73 -7.34
N THR A 14 15.43 -20.35 -8.52
CA THR A 14 15.21 -21.81 -8.70
C THR A 14 16.39 -22.67 -8.24
N VAL A 15 17.60 -22.11 -8.26
CA VAL A 15 18.84 -22.84 -7.95
C VAL A 15 19.29 -22.57 -6.51
N LEU A 16 19.00 -21.38 -5.99
CA LEU A 16 19.30 -20.97 -4.64
C LEU A 16 18.00 -20.71 -3.87
N PRO A 17 17.35 -21.77 -3.33
CA PRO A 17 16.09 -21.61 -2.62
C PRO A 17 16.29 -20.82 -1.32
N VAL A 18 15.46 -19.79 -1.16
CA VAL A 18 15.42 -18.97 0.06
C VAL A 18 14.35 -19.52 0.99
N HIS A 19 14.76 -19.94 2.18
CA HIS A 19 13.86 -20.54 3.17
C HIS A 19 13.09 -19.51 3.99
N LEU A 20 13.65 -18.30 4.12
CA LEU A 20 13.06 -17.18 4.84
C LEU A 20 13.50 -15.88 4.18
N THR A 21 12.52 -15.07 3.79
CA THR A 21 12.73 -13.70 3.31
C THR A 21 12.21 -12.73 4.35
N ILE A 22 13.00 -11.71 4.67
CA ILE A 22 12.61 -10.60 5.53
C ILE A 22 12.66 -9.33 4.69
N VAL A 23 11.57 -8.57 4.69
CA VAL A 23 11.45 -7.30 3.98
C VAL A 23 11.39 -6.18 5.00
N ASP A 24 12.32 -5.24 4.88
CA ASP A 24 12.23 -3.95 5.55
C ASP A 24 11.18 -3.08 4.83
N ALA A 25 10.08 -2.83 5.53
CA ALA A 25 9.01 -1.93 5.11
C ALA A 25 8.79 -0.84 6.16
N ILE A 26 9.86 -0.37 6.81
CA ILE A 26 9.81 0.71 7.78
C ILE A 26 9.54 2.04 7.07
N CYS A 27 10.20 2.27 5.94
CA CYS A 27 10.04 3.49 5.15
C CYS A 27 10.18 3.17 3.66
N GLY A 28 9.06 3.17 2.93
CA GLY A 28 9.08 3.06 1.48
C GLY A 28 9.34 4.42 0.83
N ASP A 29 9.80 4.43 -0.42
CA ASP A 29 9.85 5.65 -1.24
C ASP A 29 8.68 5.65 -2.23
N LEU A 30 8.05 6.81 -2.43
CA LEU A 30 6.94 6.92 -3.38
C LEU A 30 7.40 6.83 -4.84
N THR A 31 8.64 7.23 -5.11
CA THR A 31 9.16 7.54 -6.44
C THR A 31 10.25 6.59 -6.92
N PHE A 32 11.30 6.37 -6.14
CA PHE A 32 12.50 5.68 -6.61
C PHE A 32 13.23 4.94 -5.49
N GLU A 33 13.88 3.82 -5.81
CA GLU A 33 14.56 2.97 -4.84
C GLU A 33 15.75 3.64 -4.13
N GLU A 34 16.41 4.61 -4.77
CA GLU A 34 17.48 5.40 -4.15
C GLU A 34 16.94 6.51 -3.23
N GLY A 35 15.62 6.69 -3.18
CA GLY A 35 14.95 7.60 -2.26
C GLY A 35 14.58 8.98 -2.86
N GLY A 36 14.22 9.89 -1.96
CA GLY A 36 13.87 11.29 -2.27
C GLY A 36 12.47 11.71 -1.82
N ASN A 37 11.56 10.75 -1.62
CA ASN A 37 10.18 10.94 -1.19
C ASN A 37 9.75 9.86 -0.19
N PRO A 38 10.30 9.86 1.04
CA PRO A 38 10.03 8.84 2.04
C PRO A 38 8.55 8.87 2.49
N ALA A 39 7.95 7.69 2.55
CA ALA A 39 6.63 7.40 3.09
C ALA A 39 6.79 6.38 4.23
N PRO A 40 6.79 6.84 5.49
CA PRO A 40 6.89 5.96 6.66
C PRO A 40 5.74 4.96 6.71
N MET A 41 6.07 3.68 6.90
CA MET A 41 5.12 2.57 6.96
C MET A 41 5.25 1.76 8.26
N GLY A 42 6.44 1.71 8.86
CA GLY A 42 6.68 1.15 10.19
C GLY A 42 6.40 -0.35 10.29
N ARG A 43 6.80 -1.16 9.31
CA ARG A 43 6.55 -2.60 9.29
C ARG A 43 7.79 -3.39 8.93
N LEU A 44 7.84 -4.63 9.40
CA LEU A 44 8.71 -5.67 8.87
C LEU A 44 7.82 -6.80 8.37
N LEU A 45 8.18 -7.40 7.25
CA LEU A 45 7.47 -8.57 6.71
C LEU A 45 8.43 -9.75 6.75
N ALA A 46 7.90 -10.93 7.05
CA ALA A 46 8.66 -12.17 6.98
C ALA A 46 7.79 -13.25 6.33
N GLY A 47 8.38 -14.07 5.47
CA GLY A 47 7.67 -15.12 4.75
C GLY A 47 8.61 -16.17 4.19
N THR A 48 8.08 -17.37 3.96
CA THR A 48 8.83 -18.51 3.43
C THR A 48 8.61 -18.72 1.93
N ASP A 49 7.55 -18.13 1.36
CA ASP A 49 7.38 -18.04 -0.10
C ASP A 49 7.86 -16.65 -0.55
N PRO A 50 9.03 -16.55 -1.21
CA PRO A 50 9.60 -15.27 -1.61
C PRO A 50 8.75 -14.56 -2.67
N VAL A 51 8.11 -15.29 -3.59
CA VAL A 51 7.31 -14.69 -4.65
C VAL A 51 6.01 -14.13 -4.07
N LEU A 52 5.38 -14.85 -3.14
CA LEU A 52 4.18 -14.39 -2.47
C LEU A 52 4.46 -13.18 -1.58
N LEU A 53 5.58 -13.18 -0.86
CA LEU A 53 6.00 -12.06 -0.01
C LEU A 53 6.26 -10.80 -0.85
N ASP A 54 6.99 -10.93 -1.96
CA ASP A 54 7.28 -9.80 -2.85
C ASP A 54 6.00 -9.32 -3.56
N SER A 55 5.09 -10.23 -3.92
CA SER A 55 3.77 -9.86 -4.46
C SER A 55 2.95 -9.07 -3.45
N TYR A 56 3.00 -9.47 -2.18
CA TYR A 56 2.35 -8.74 -1.09
C TYR A 56 3.00 -7.37 -0.90
N ALA A 57 4.33 -7.28 -0.89
CA ALA A 57 5.08 -6.03 -0.79
C ALA A 57 4.74 -5.08 -1.96
N ALA A 58 4.68 -5.58 -3.20
CA ALA A 58 4.24 -4.81 -4.37
C ALA A 58 2.83 -4.22 -4.17
N SER A 59 1.89 -5.02 -3.64
CA SER A 59 0.53 -4.54 -3.34
C SER A 59 0.50 -3.44 -2.27
N LEU A 60 1.43 -3.47 -1.31
CA LEU A 60 1.58 -2.43 -0.29
C LEU A 60 2.09 -1.10 -0.87
N LEU A 61 2.86 -1.16 -1.97
CA LEU A 61 3.34 0.00 -2.73
C LEU A 61 2.33 0.46 -3.81
N GLY A 62 1.24 -0.28 -4.00
CA GLY A 62 0.19 0.03 -4.96
C GLY A 62 0.52 -0.43 -6.39
N LEU A 63 1.48 -1.33 -6.53
CA LEU A 63 1.87 -1.98 -7.79
C LEU A 63 1.02 -3.23 -8.01
N ALA A 64 0.64 -3.46 -9.26
CA ALA A 64 0.13 -4.74 -9.72
C ALA A 64 1.30 -5.72 -9.93
N VAL A 65 1.03 -7.02 -9.85
CA VAL A 65 2.05 -8.06 -10.01
C VAL A 65 2.70 -7.98 -11.38
N GLU A 66 1.91 -7.65 -12.40
CA GLU A 66 2.30 -7.53 -13.80
C GLU A 66 3.28 -6.38 -14.02
N GLU A 67 3.27 -5.37 -13.14
CA GLU A 67 4.24 -4.26 -13.17
C GLU A 67 5.64 -4.71 -12.69
N VAL A 68 5.73 -5.84 -11.99
CA VAL A 68 6.99 -6.39 -11.45
C VAL A 68 7.34 -7.68 -12.20
N THR A 69 7.91 -7.52 -13.39
CA THR A 69 8.19 -8.61 -14.36
C THR A 69 8.83 -9.88 -13.77
N TYR A 70 9.69 -9.75 -12.74
CA TYR A 70 10.32 -10.90 -12.08
C TYR A 70 9.30 -11.84 -11.41
N LEU A 71 8.22 -11.30 -10.81
CA LEU A 71 7.26 -12.08 -10.04
C LEU A 71 6.57 -13.14 -10.90
N GLU A 72 6.08 -12.75 -12.09
CA GLU A 72 5.48 -13.70 -13.01
C GLU A 72 6.47 -14.77 -13.49
N LEU A 73 7.71 -14.36 -13.77
CA LEU A 73 8.73 -15.29 -14.24
C LEU A 73 9.10 -16.31 -13.16
N ALA A 74 9.28 -15.86 -11.92
CA ALA A 74 9.59 -16.72 -10.78
C ALA A 74 8.43 -17.67 -10.47
N ALA A 75 7.18 -17.19 -10.52
CA ALA A 75 5.99 -18.03 -10.35
C ALA A 75 5.88 -19.10 -11.45
N LYS A 76 6.09 -18.74 -12.72
CA LYS A 76 6.10 -19.69 -13.86
C LYS A 76 7.19 -20.75 -13.74
N LEU A 77 8.29 -20.45 -13.05
CA LEU A 77 9.36 -21.38 -12.75
C LEU A 77 9.12 -22.22 -11.48
N GLY A 78 7.99 -22.03 -10.79
CA GLY A 78 7.63 -22.79 -9.60
C GLY A 78 8.34 -22.35 -8.31
N VAL A 79 8.95 -21.16 -8.29
CA VAL A 79 9.65 -20.62 -7.09
C VAL A 79 8.64 -20.29 -5.97
N GLY A 80 7.42 -19.89 -6.33
CA GLY A 80 6.38 -19.49 -5.40
C GLY A 80 5.12 -19.05 -6.15
N THR A 81 4.20 -18.38 -5.46
CA THR A 81 2.92 -17.94 -6.05
C THR A 81 2.72 -16.42 -5.97
N THR A 82 2.14 -15.83 -7.01
CA THR A 82 1.71 -14.42 -7.01
C THR A 82 0.28 -14.24 -6.51
N ASP A 83 -0.44 -15.34 -6.30
CA ASP A 83 -1.83 -15.33 -5.84
C ASP A 83 -1.95 -14.94 -4.36
N LEU A 84 -2.29 -13.67 -4.12
CA LEU A 84 -2.49 -13.12 -2.78
C LEU A 84 -3.69 -13.73 -2.04
N THR A 85 -4.62 -14.42 -2.71
CA THR A 85 -5.73 -15.10 -2.02
C THR A 85 -5.26 -16.30 -1.19
N ARG A 86 -4.06 -16.81 -1.50
CA ARG A 86 -3.39 -17.88 -0.74
C ARG A 86 -2.58 -17.36 0.44
N ALA A 87 -2.41 -16.05 0.57
CA ALA A 87 -1.65 -15.44 1.65
C ALA A 87 -2.46 -15.48 2.97
N VAL A 88 -1.82 -15.97 4.02
CA VAL A 88 -2.31 -15.82 5.40
C VAL A 88 -1.39 -14.84 6.12
N VAL A 89 -1.92 -13.67 6.46
CA VAL A 89 -1.16 -12.61 7.13
C VAL A 89 -1.37 -12.74 8.63
N HIS A 90 -0.32 -13.14 9.34
CA HIS A 90 -0.28 -13.14 10.80
C HIS A 90 0.40 -11.86 11.28
N GLU A 91 -0.39 -11.00 11.93
CA GLU A 91 0.15 -9.81 12.56
C GLU A 91 0.70 -10.13 13.95
N VAL A 92 1.92 -9.66 14.21
CA VAL A 92 2.61 -9.83 15.49
C VAL A 92 2.59 -8.51 16.26
N ASN A 93 2.27 -8.56 17.55
CA ASN A 93 2.17 -7.42 18.46
C ASN A 93 1.27 -6.26 17.96
N PRO A 94 0.01 -6.52 17.56
CA PRO A 94 -0.90 -5.48 17.06
C PRO A 94 -1.16 -4.36 18.08
N GLU A 95 -1.09 -4.65 19.38
CA GLU A 95 -1.21 -3.69 20.48
C GLU A 95 -0.06 -2.68 20.54
N GLY A 96 1.10 -3.00 19.96
CA GLY A 96 2.24 -2.09 19.84
C GLY A 96 2.05 -0.99 18.80
N LYS A 97 0.95 -1.00 18.02
CA LYS A 97 0.66 0.02 17.01
C LYS A 97 0.32 1.36 17.65
N GLN A 98 1.29 2.26 17.65
CA GLN A 98 1.10 3.63 18.10
C GLN A 98 0.73 4.54 16.93
N ALA A 99 0.00 5.62 17.24
CA ALA A 99 -0.12 6.73 16.32
C ALA A 99 1.29 7.27 16.03
N GLY A 100 1.60 7.47 14.76
CA GLY A 100 2.95 7.88 14.38
C GLY A 100 3.09 9.39 14.42
N CYS A 101 4.15 9.90 15.05
CA CYS A 101 4.67 11.23 14.72
C CYS A 101 5.74 11.03 13.65
N PHE A 102 5.45 11.41 12.41
CA PHE A 102 6.42 11.33 11.33
C PHE A 102 6.37 12.59 10.47
N GLN A 103 7.54 13.07 10.07
CA GLN A 103 7.67 14.27 9.26
C GLN A 103 7.62 13.90 7.78
N LEU A 104 6.50 14.24 7.13
CA LEU A 104 6.40 14.10 5.68
C LEU A 104 7.20 15.19 4.95
N THR A 105 7.88 14.79 3.89
CA THR A 105 8.62 15.68 2.99
C THR A 105 8.19 15.50 1.53
N GLY A 106 8.66 16.38 0.65
CA GLY A 106 8.51 16.25 -0.80
C GLY A 106 7.09 15.89 -1.28
N ARG A 107 7.01 14.84 -2.08
CA ARG A 107 5.78 14.31 -2.67
C ARG A 107 4.79 13.83 -1.62
N ALA A 108 5.25 13.18 -0.56
CA ALA A 108 4.38 12.68 0.50
C ALA A 108 3.61 13.84 1.17
N LYS A 109 4.30 14.95 1.47
CA LYS A 109 3.68 16.17 2.03
C LYS A 109 2.67 16.82 1.09
N GLN A 110 2.86 16.73 -0.23
CA GLN A 110 1.88 17.22 -1.20
C GLN A 110 0.59 16.38 -1.18
N LEU A 111 0.73 15.05 -1.18
CA LEU A 111 -0.40 14.11 -1.17
C LEU A 111 -1.20 14.16 0.14
N ALA A 112 -0.53 14.45 1.27
CA ALA A 112 -1.16 14.65 2.56
C ALA A 112 -2.27 15.73 2.56
N ARG A 113 -2.26 16.67 1.61
CA ARG A 113 -3.28 17.73 1.48
C ARG A 113 -4.68 17.18 1.18
N TYR A 114 -4.76 15.99 0.59
CA TYR A 114 -6.02 15.29 0.31
C TYR A 114 -6.55 14.50 1.52
N VAL A 115 -5.83 14.53 2.64
CA VAL A 115 -6.12 13.68 3.79
C VAL A 115 -6.47 14.55 5.00
N GLU A 116 -7.52 14.12 5.71
CA GLU A 116 -7.84 14.57 7.05
C GLU A 116 -7.37 13.47 8.00
N GLU A 117 -6.18 13.67 8.54
CA GLU A 117 -5.49 12.70 9.40
C GLU A 117 -5.73 13.07 10.88
N ARG A 118 -6.07 12.05 11.69
CA ARG A 118 -6.22 12.17 13.16
C ARG A 118 -5.72 10.89 13.83
N ASP A 119 -4.52 10.93 14.41
CA ASP A 119 -3.88 9.82 15.12
C ASP A 119 -3.77 8.54 14.27
N ALA A 120 -3.35 8.66 13.02
CA ALA A 120 -3.08 7.56 12.13
C ALA A 120 -1.74 6.89 12.48
N CYS A 121 -1.71 5.55 12.46
CA CYS A 121 -0.44 4.84 12.45
C CYS A 121 0.27 5.04 11.10
N SER A 122 1.60 5.07 11.11
CA SER A 122 2.44 5.21 9.90
C SER A 122 2.07 4.17 8.85
N ALA A 123 1.77 2.95 9.29
CA ALA A 123 1.32 1.86 8.43
C ALA A 123 0.10 2.26 7.56
N CYS A 124 -1.04 2.62 8.15
CA CYS A 124 -2.22 2.98 7.40
C CYS A 124 -1.97 4.22 6.52
N TYR A 125 -1.25 5.21 7.05
CA TYR A 125 -1.02 6.46 6.33
C TYR A 125 -0.06 6.30 5.15
N GLY A 126 1.03 5.57 5.31
CA GLY A 126 1.95 5.23 4.22
C GLY A 126 1.25 4.50 3.08
N SER A 127 0.41 3.50 3.39
CA SER A 127 -0.39 2.81 2.36
C SER A 127 -1.34 3.76 1.61
N LEU A 128 -1.97 4.71 2.31
CA LEU A 128 -2.79 5.74 1.66
C LEU A 128 -1.94 6.67 0.77
N LEU A 129 -0.76 7.10 1.22
CA LEU A 129 0.14 7.94 0.43
C LEU A 129 0.62 7.22 -0.85
N HIS A 130 0.97 5.93 -0.77
CA HIS A 130 1.31 5.13 -1.94
C HIS A 130 0.13 5.04 -2.92
N ALA A 131 -1.09 4.80 -2.43
CA ALA A 131 -2.29 4.77 -3.27
C ALA A 131 -2.54 6.11 -3.97
N LEU A 132 -2.48 7.22 -3.23
CA LEU A 132 -2.65 8.56 -3.77
C LEU A 132 -1.55 8.93 -4.77
N HIS A 133 -0.32 8.48 -4.53
CA HIS A 133 0.79 8.68 -5.47
C HIS A 133 0.52 8.02 -6.81
N ARG A 134 0.08 6.75 -6.80
CA ARG A 134 -0.26 6.01 -8.03
C ARG A 134 -1.43 6.66 -8.77
N MET A 135 -2.50 7.01 -8.05
CA MET A 135 -3.64 7.76 -8.62
C MET A 135 -3.21 9.09 -9.23
N ALA A 136 -2.19 9.76 -8.67
CA ALA A 136 -1.67 10.99 -9.23
C ALA A 136 -0.96 10.76 -10.57
N GLY A 137 -0.20 9.66 -10.69
CA GLY A 137 0.43 9.25 -11.95
C GLY A 137 -0.61 8.98 -13.04
N ASP A 138 -1.78 8.47 -12.66
CA ASP A 138 -2.91 8.21 -13.57
C ASP A 138 -3.79 9.45 -13.85
N GLY A 139 -3.49 10.61 -13.25
CA GLY A 139 -4.29 11.84 -13.40
C GLY A 139 -5.63 11.84 -12.66
N GLU A 140 -5.82 10.95 -11.69
CA GLU A 140 -7.11 10.73 -11.02
C GLU A 140 -7.36 11.62 -9.79
N LEU A 141 -6.32 12.31 -9.28
CA LEU A 141 -6.45 13.19 -8.10
C LEU A 141 -7.34 14.42 -8.33
N GLU A 142 -7.52 14.86 -9.58
CA GLU A 142 -8.39 16.01 -9.88
C GLU A 142 -9.86 15.75 -9.52
N ALA A 143 -10.29 14.49 -9.49
CA ALA A 143 -11.62 14.14 -8.99
C ALA A 143 -11.77 14.42 -7.49
N LEU A 144 -10.74 14.12 -6.69
CA LEU A 144 -10.71 14.42 -5.25
C LEU A 144 -10.68 15.93 -5.01
N ARG A 145 -9.86 16.67 -5.78
CA ARG A 145 -9.74 18.12 -5.66
C ARG A 145 -11.07 18.84 -5.94
N ARG A 146 -11.75 18.47 -7.02
CA ARG A 146 -13.02 19.11 -7.43
C ARG A 146 -14.12 18.96 -6.38
N ARG A 147 -14.16 17.84 -5.67
CA ARG A 147 -15.17 17.59 -4.62
C ARG A 147 -14.85 18.26 -3.29
N ASN A 148 -13.66 18.84 -3.15
CA ASN A 148 -13.16 19.42 -1.90
C ASN A 148 -13.32 18.47 -0.68
N GLN A 149 -13.27 17.16 -0.93
CA GLN A 149 -13.51 16.13 0.07
C GLN A 149 -12.17 15.51 0.47
N LYS A 150 -11.83 15.64 1.75
CA LYS A 150 -10.65 14.98 2.31
C LYS A 150 -10.96 13.55 2.72
N ILE A 151 -10.00 12.67 2.51
CA ILE A 151 -10.05 11.28 2.93
C ILE A 151 -9.73 11.24 4.42
N LYS A 152 -10.61 10.65 5.23
CA LYS A 152 -10.43 10.54 6.68
C LYS A 152 -9.61 9.30 7.01
N ILE A 153 -8.66 9.42 7.94
CA ILE A 153 -7.83 8.30 8.39
C ILE A 153 -7.35 8.51 9.83
N GLY A 154 -7.27 7.41 10.57
CA GLY A 154 -6.64 7.37 11.89
C GLY A 154 -7.59 7.09 13.04
N GLN A 155 -7.00 6.87 14.22
CA GLN A 155 -7.72 6.41 15.41
C GLN A 155 -8.61 7.49 16.01
N GLY A 156 -8.31 8.77 15.77
CA GLY A 156 -9.12 9.90 16.19
C GLY A 156 -10.51 9.96 15.55
N PHE A 157 -10.84 9.06 14.63
CA PHE A 157 -12.19 8.87 14.07
C PHE A 157 -12.95 7.67 14.66
N ARG A 158 -12.31 6.88 15.53
CA ARG A 158 -12.93 5.68 16.11
C ARG A 158 -14.19 6.06 16.90
N GLY A 159 -15.30 5.39 16.60
CA GLY A 159 -16.60 5.63 17.25
C GLY A 159 -17.37 6.85 16.74
N GLN A 160 -16.82 7.63 15.81
CA GLN A 160 -17.52 8.77 15.21
C GLN A 160 -18.35 8.34 13.99
N LYS A 161 -19.55 8.88 13.88
CA LYS A 161 -20.33 8.86 12.64
C LYS A 161 -20.12 10.20 11.93
N SER A 162 -19.57 10.17 10.74
CA SER A 162 -19.30 11.38 9.95
C SER A 162 -19.40 11.06 8.48
N SER A 163 -19.83 12.04 7.69
CA SER A 163 -20.00 11.83 6.28
C SER A 163 -18.67 11.70 5.54
N GLY A 164 -18.70 11.01 4.40
CA GLY A 164 -17.60 10.93 3.46
C GLY A 164 -16.73 9.68 3.55
N VAL A 165 -15.50 9.79 3.02
CA VAL A 165 -14.64 8.63 2.72
C VAL A 165 -13.63 8.39 3.83
N GLY A 166 -13.62 7.17 4.37
CA GLY A 166 -12.71 6.72 5.41
C GLY A 166 -11.82 5.56 4.97
N ILE A 167 -10.56 5.56 5.43
CA ILE A 167 -9.62 4.46 5.21
C ILE A 167 -9.18 3.84 6.54
N GLY A 168 -9.32 2.52 6.62
CA GLY A 168 -8.93 1.68 7.75
C GLY A 168 -10.07 1.38 8.71
N THR A 169 -9.87 0.37 9.56
CA THR A 169 -10.89 -0.08 10.53
C THR A 169 -11.29 1.02 11.52
N CYS A 170 -10.43 1.99 11.79
CA CYS A 170 -10.72 3.10 12.70
C CYS A 170 -11.79 4.06 12.15
N THR A 171 -12.01 4.09 10.83
CA THR A 171 -13.00 4.96 10.18
C THR A 171 -14.27 4.20 9.80
N ARG A 172 -14.59 3.09 10.48
CA ARG A 172 -15.77 2.26 10.16
C ARG A 172 -17.10 3.02 10.20
N GLY A 173 -17.21 4.09 10.98
CA GLY A 173 -18.44 4.89 11.10
C GLY A 173 -18.66 5.91 9.99
N MET A 174 -17.80 5.94 8.95
CA MET A 174 -17.97 6.84 7.81
C MET A 174 -18.98 6.28 6.79
N ASP A 175 -19.58 7.14 5.96
CA ASP A 175 -20.53 6.73 4.91
C ASP A 175 -19.91 5.68 3.97
N GLU A 176 -18.67 5.93 3.54
CA GLU A 176 -17.90 5.07 2.64
C GLU A 176 -16.58 4.73 3.31
N ALA A 177 -16.42 3.49 3.79
CA ALA A 177 -15.21 3.08 4.51
C ALA A 177 -14.55 1.83 3.91
N LEU A 178 -13.27 1.91 3.59
CA LEU A 178 -12.45 0.73 3.31
C LEU A 178 -11.85 0.20 4.60
N LEU A 179 -12.31 -0.96 5.05
CA LEU A 179 -11.79 -1.61 6.26
C LEU A 179 -10.43 -2.28 6.01
N GLY A 180 -9.66 -2.45 7.09
CA GLY A 180 -8.31 -3.01 7.07
C GLY A 180 -7.43 -2.37 8.13
N CYS A 181 -6.40 -3.07 8.61
CA CYS A 181 -5.47 -2.53 9.61
C CYS A 181 -4.05 -3.06 9.38
N PRO A 182 -3.30 -2.51 8.41
CA PRO A 182 -3.69 -1.49 7.45
C PRO A 182 -4.23 -2.11 6.13
N PRO A 183 -5.13 -1.43 5.40
CA PRO A 183 -5.47 -1.85 4.05
C PRO A 183 -4.27 -1.62 3.09
N THR A 184 -4.16 -2.45 2.05
CA THR A 184 -3.08 -2.31 1.05
C THR A 184 -3.29 -1.07 0.18
N ALA A 185 -2.21 -0.49 -0.35
CA ALA A 185 -2.31 0.67 -1.24
C ALA A 185 -3.12 0.34 -2.50
N TRP A 186 -2.98 -0.88 -3.03
CA TRP A 186 -3.80 -1.37 -4.13
C TRP A 186 -5.30 -1.37 -3.80
N ALA A 187 -5.68 -1.87 -2.62
CA ALA A 187 -7.09 -1.90 -2.18
C ALA A 187 -7.65 -0.48 -2.00
N ILE A 188 -6.85 0.43 -1.44
CA ILE A 188 -7.21 1.85 -1.29
C ILE A 188 -7.45 2.49 -2.66
N ARG A 189 -6.54 2.33 -3.62
CA ARG A 189 -6.67 2.89 -4.99
C ARG A 189 -7.97 2.44 -5.64
N ASN A 190 -8.26 1.14 -5.61
CA ASN A 190 -9.46 0.60 -6.26
C ASN A 190 -10.76 1.02 -5.55
N PHE A 191 -10.74 1.08 -4.22
CA PHE A 191 -11.84 1.61 -3.45
C PHE A 191 -12.13 3.08 -3.78
N LEU A 192 -11.10 3.94 -3.79
CA LEU A 192 -11.26 5.35 -4.10
C LEU A 192 -11.75 5.56 -5.53
N ARG A 193 -11.25 4.80 -6.51
CA ARG A 193 -11.76 4.83 -7.88
C ARG A 193 -13.26 4.54 -7.95
N ARG A 194 -13.72 3.50 -7.25
CA ARG A 194 -15.14 3.13 -7.19
C ARG A 194 -15.98 4.25 -6.58
N VAL A 195 -15.59 4.75 -5.41
CA VAL A 195 -16.33 5.84 -4.71
C VAL A 195 -16.36 7.12 -5.54
N LEU A 196 -15.26 7.42 -6.25
CA LEU A 196 -15.18 8.59 -7.13
C LEU A 196 -16.01 8.43 -8.41
N ALA A 197 -16.11 7.21 -8.96
CA ALA A 197 -16.89 6.90 -10.16
C ALA A 197 -18.41 6.92 -9.91
N VAL A 198 -18.90 6.26 -8.85
CA VAL A 198 -20.34 6.13 -8.52
C VAL A 198 -21.03 7.49 -8.37
N GLN A 199 -20.31 8.50 -7.89
CA GLN A 199 -20.84 9.85 -7.66
C GLN A 199 -20.62 10.81 -8.87
N ARG A 200 -20.35 10.29 -10.08
CA ARG A 200 -20.42 11.08 -11.33
C ARG A 200 -21.78 10.97 -12.01
N GLU A 201 -22.58 9.98 -11.62
CA GLU A 201 -23.89 9.66 -12.23
C GLU A 201 -25.08 10.11 -11.37
N ALA A 202 -24.82 10.75 -10.23
CA ALA A 202 -25.80 11.40 -9.35
C ALA A 202 -25.60 12.91 -9.39
#